data_AF-A0A8H8U8U7-F1
#
_entry.id   AF-A0A8H8U8U7-F1
#
_cell.length_a   1.000
_cell.length_b   1.000
_cell.length_c   1.000
_cell.angle_alpha   90.00
_cell.angle_beta   90.00
_cell.angle_gamma   90.00
#
_symmetry.space_group_name_H-M   'P 1'
#
loop_
_entity.id
_entity.type
_entity.pdbx_description
1 polymer ?
#
loop_
_entity_poly.entity_id
_entity_poly.type
_entity_poly.pdbx_seq_one_letter_code
_entity_poly.pdbx_strand_id
1 'polypeptide(L)'
;MNAITQAIVNNSTLEITSIKITDATKTSFIMSLVCKVANTGPISATMTPMTLSMSGNAGCFGTLNLPEIKTSSAGTTITVDEQRIEIVDTDAFVAFNKSIMSDSSLTLHLTNGSSTIKALFLSSKITYAKDVLLTGMSGPLTTMLSTTISPAGTFTNTMQVQNPSPLEIDLGTLKQELRNAK
;
A
#
# COMPACT_ATOMS: atom_id res chain seq x y z
N MET A 1 15.04 -26.28 -11.79
CA MET A 1 15.16 -25.47 -10.56
C MET A 1 14.28 -24.22 -10.63
N ASN A 2 14.30 -23.46 -11.73
CA ASN A 2 13.47 -22.25 -11.89
C ASN A 2 11.96 -22.46 -11.64
N ALA A 3 11.37 -23.57 -12.10
CA ALA A 3 9.93 -23.81 -11.93
C ALA A 3 9.51 -23.95 -10.46
N ILE A 4 10.34 -24.57 -9.61
CA ILE A 4 10.04 -24.73 -8.17
C ILE A 4 10.19 -23.38 -7.47
N THR A 5 11.28 -22.66 -7.72
CA THR A 5 11.48 -21.32 -7.14
C THR A 5 10.37 -20.37 -7.57
N GLN A 6 9.97 -20.40 -8.84
CA GLN A 6 8.85 -19.62 -9.35
C GLN A 6 7.53 -20.02 -8.67
N ALA A 7 7.27 -21.33 -8.48
CA ALA A 7 6.08 -21.78 -7.77
C ALA A 7 6.05 -21.31 -6.31
N ILE A 8 7.20 -21.29 -5.61
CA ILE A 8 7.30 -20.75 -4.25
C ILE A 8 6.99 -19.25 -4.25
N VAL A 9 7.57 -18.48 -5.18
CA VAL A 9 7.26 -17.05 -5.32
C VAL A 9 5.79 -16.84 -5.61
N ASN A 10 5.17 -17.63 -6.48
CA ASN A 10 3.76 -17.47 -6.82
C ASN A 10 2.84 -17.79 -5.63
N ASN A 11 3.18 -18.80 -4.82
CA ASN A 11 2.38 -19.24 -3.68
C ASN A 11 2.72 -18.54 -2.35
N SER A 12 3.77 -17.72 -2.30
CA SER A 12 4.07 -16.91 -1.12
C SER A 12 2.95 -15.91 -0.81
N THR A 13 2.81 -15.50 0.45
CA THR A 13 1.85 -14.46 0.83
C THR A 13 2.57 -13.14 1.04
N LEU A 14 1.89 -12.06 0.69
CA LEU A 14 2.32 -10.68 0.93
C LEU A 14 1.15 -9.94 1.57
N GLU A 15 1.32 -9.51 2.82
CA GLU A 15 0.35 -8.73 3.56
C GLU A 15 0.95 -7.35 3.82
N ILE A 16 0.28 -6.30 3.35
CA ILE A 16 0.69 -4.92 3.66
C ILE A 16 0.07 -4.52 4.99
N THR A 17 0.92 -4.24 5.96
CA THR A 17 0.48 -3.85 7.31
C THR A 17 0.46 -2.34 7.52
N SER A 18 1.25 -1.59 6.76
CA SER A 18 1.27 -0.13 6.80
C SER A 18 1.78 0.44 5.49
N ILE A 19 1.10 1.46 4.98
CA ILE A 19 1.55 2.37 3.93
C ILE A 19 1.45 3.76 4.52
N LYS A 20 2.54 4.53 4.46
CA LYS A 20 2.55 5.93 4.85
C LYS A 20 2.93 6.78 3.66
N ILE A 21 2.10 7.78 3.35
CA ILE A 21 2.31 8.74 2.29
C ILE A 21 2.52 10.13 2.90
N THR A 22 3.64 10.77 2.56
CA THR A 22 3.99 12.14 2.95
C THR A 22 4.45 12.95 1.74
N ASP A 23 4.57 14.28 1.91
CA ASP A 23 5.06 15.21 0.89
C ASP A 23 4.42 15.01 -0.50
N ALA A 24 3.11 14.77 -0.49
CA ALA A 24 2.36 14.56 -1.71
C ALA A 24 2.28 15.85 -2.54
N THR A 25 2.68 15.74 -3.80
CA THR A 25 2.56 16.77 -4.83
C THR A 25 1.65 16.28 -5.95
N LYS A 26 1.46 17.10 -7.00
CA LYS A 26 0.66 16.70 -8.17
C LYS A 26 1.28 15.54 -8.96
N THR A 27 2.60 15.35 -8.88
CA THR A 27 3.33 14.40 -9.71
C THR A 27 4.11 13.36 -8.92
N SER A 28 4.14 13.46 -7.59
CA SER A 28 4.95 12.56 -6.76
C SER A 28 4.51 12.54 -5.31
N PHE A 29 4.96 11.55 -4.56
CA PHE A 29 4.87 11.51 -3.10
C PHE A 29 6.02 10.71 -2.50
N ILE A 30 6.25 10.86 -1.20
CA ILE A 30 7.14 9.99 -0.43
C ILE A 30 6.30 8.87 0.19
N MET A 31 6.77 7.63 0.05
CA MET A 31 6.09 6.44 0.55
C MET A 31 7.01 5.62 1.45
N SER A 32 6.50 5.27 2.64
CA SER A 32 7.04 4.20 3.46
C SER A 32 6.06 3.03 3.49
N LEU A 33 6.57 1.80 3.44
CA LEU A 33 5.77 0.58 3.34
C LEU A 33 6.33 -0.46 4.31
N VAL A 34 5.45 -1.05 5.11
CA VAL A 34 5.75 -2.24 5.92
C VAL A 34 4.86 -3.38 5.46
N CYS A 35 5.46 -4.50 5.11
CA CYS A 35 4.74 -5.69 4.73
C CYS A 35 5.32 -6.96 5.37
N LYS A 36 4.46 -7.96 5.55
CA LYS A 36 4.82 -9.28 6.02
C LYS A 36 4.74 -10.25 4.87
N VAL A 37 5.79 -11.04 4.71
CA VAL A 37 5.88 -12.10 3.70
C VAL A 37 5.98 -13.44 4.41
N ALA A 38 5.16 -14.40 3.99
CA ALA A 38 5.23 -15.77 4.49
C ALA A 38 5.16 -16.78 3.34
N ASN A 39 5.27 -18.06 3.67
CA ASN A 39 5.27 -19.17 2.71
C ASN A 39 6.39 -19.05 1.64
N THR A 40 7.54 -18.51 2.03
CA THR A 40 8.71 -18.32 1.14
C THR A 40 9.58 -19.57 0.98
N GLY A 41 9.01 -20.74 1.31
CA GLY A 41 9.70 -22.02 1.29
C GLY A 41 10.44 -22.36 2.59
N PRO A 42 10.96 -23.59 2.72
CA PRO A 42 11.55 -24.11 3.96
C PRO A 42 12.99 -23.63 4.21
N ILE A 43 13.61 -22.92 3.25
CA ILE A 43 15.02 -22.56 3.27
C ILE A 43 15.12 -21.04 3.16
N SER A 44 15.99 -20.42 3.97
CA SER A 44 16.28 -19.00 3.88
C SER A 44 16.87 -18.64 2.53
N ALA A 45 16.42 -17.54 1.95
CA ALA A 45 16.82 -17.11 0.62
C ALA A 45 17.00 -15.60 0.56
N THR A 46 17.86 -15.15 -0.35
CA THR A 46 18.05 -13.73 -0.65
C THR A 46 17.50 -13.44 -2.03
N MET A 47 16.54 -12.52 -2.12
CA MET A 47 16.04 -11.97 -3.37
C MET A 47 16.76 -10.66 -3.66
N THR A 48 17.36 -10.54 -4.84
CA THR A 48 18.03 -9.31 -5.25
C THR A 48 17.06 -8.13 -5.39
N PRO A 49 17.53 -6.88 -5.26
CA PRO A 49 16.70 -5.70 -5.48
C PRO A 49 15.99 -5.74 -6.85
N MET A 50 14.79 -5.16 -6.92
CA MET A 50 14.02 -5.07 -8.16
C MET A 50 13.09 -3.86 -8.17
N THR A 51 12.68 -3.45 -9.36
CA THR A 51 11.65 -2.43 -9.57
C THR A 51 10.35 -3.11 -9.99
N LEU A 52 9.24 -2.64 -9.45
CA LEU A 52 7.89 -3.14 -9.69
C LEU A 52 7.00 -2.02 -10.22
N SER A 53 6.08 -2.35 -11.12
CA SER A 53 4.95 -1.48 -11.47
C SER A 53 3.84 -1.63 -10.43
N MET A 54 3.33 -0.51 -9.93
CA MET A 54 2.16 -0.46 -9.04
C MET A 54 0.94 -0.06 -9.86
N SER A 55 -0.07 -0.94 -9.89
CA SER A 55 -1.31 -0.71 -10.65
C SER A 55 -2.55 -0.95 -9.82
N GLY A 56 -3.54 -0.08 -9.99
CA GLY A 56 -4.92 -0.34 -9.56
C GLY A 56 -5.79 -0.78 -10.73
N ASN A 57 -7.11 -0.80 -10.54
CA ASN A 57 -8.07 -1.21 -11.58
C ASN A 57 -8.00 -0.34 -12.86
N ALA A 58 -7.58 0.93 -12.73
CA ALA A 58 -7.49 1.87 -13.84
C ALA A 58 -6.12 1.88 -14.55
N GLY A 59 -5.15 1.07 -14.09
CA GLY A 59 -3.82 0.98 -14.70
C GLY A 59 -2.68 1.29 -13.74
N CYS A 60 -1.48 1.37 -14.32
CA CYS A 60 -0.23 1.62 -13.60
C CYS A 60 -0.12 3.09 -13.23
N PHE A 61 0.04 3.39 -11.95
CA PHE A 61 0.13 4.76 -11.45
C PHE A 61 1.51 5.14 -10.93
N GLY A 62 2.41 4.17 -10.73
CA GLY A 62 3.79 4.44 -10.30
C GLY A 62 4.67 3.21 -10.26
N THR A 63 5.91 3.37 -9.81
CA THR A 63 6.86 2.28 -9.65
C THR A 63 7.42 2.21 -8.23
N LEU A 64 7.62 1.00 -7.73
CA LEU A 64 8.17 0.72 -6.40
C LEU A 64 9.49 -0.04 -6.54
N ASN A 65 10.55 0.47 -5.94
CA ASN A 65 11.80 -0.27 -5.80
C ASN A 65 11.77 -1.06 -4.50
N LEU A 66 11.96 -2.37 -4.59
CA LEU A 66 12.18 -3.22 -3.44
C LEU A 66 13.69 -3.41 -3.21
N PRO A 67 14.15 -3.30 -1.96
CA PRO A 67 15.55 -3.56 -1.62
C PRO A 67 15.87 -5.06 -1.73
N GLU A 68 17.10 -5.41 -1.41
CA GLU A 68 17.44 -6.82 -1.17
C GLU A 68 16.57 -7.36 -0.02
N ILE A 69 15.91 -8.49 -0.25
CA ILE A 69 15.01 -9.10 0.72
C ILE A 69 15.58 -10.45 1.13
N LYS A 70 15.75 -10.65 2.44
CA LYS A 70 16.21 -11.91 3.02
C LYS A 70 15.03 -12.60 3.68
N THR A 71 14.58 -13.72 3.12
CA THR A 71 13.45 -14.49 3.64
C THR A 71 13.92 -15.59 4.57
N SER A 72 13.06 -15.98 5.52
CA SER A 72 13.25 -17.14 6.39
C SER A 72 12.04 -18.09 6.30
N SER A 73 12.18 -19.32 6.77
CA SER A 73 11.08 -20.29 6.82
C SER A 73 9.92 -19.85 7.73
N ALA A 74 10.18 -18.95 8.69
CA ALA A 74 9.16 -18.39 9.58
C ALA A 74 8.43 -17.17 8.99
N GLY A 75 8.77 -16.77 7.76
CA GLY A 75 8.36 -15.49 7.19
C GLY A 75 9.33 -14.35 7.51
N THR A 76 9.02 -13.15 7.01
CA THR A 76 9.89 -11.98 7.08
C THR A 76 9.08 -10.69 6.98
N THR A 77 9.41 -9.71 7.80
CA THR A 77 8.91 -8.34 7.64
C THR A 77 9.86 -7.57 6.73
N ILE A 78 9.32 -6.89 5.74
CA ILE A 78 10.05 -6.02 4.83
C ILE A 78 9.60 -4.60 5.12
N THR A 79 10.57 -3.70 5.23
CA THR A 79 10.36 -2.27 5.35
C THR A 79 11.01 -1.59 4.16
N VAL A 80 10.27 -0.69 3.52
CA VAL A 80 10.75 0.26 2.52
C VAL A 80 10.52 1.64 3.09
N ASP A 81 11.59 2.39 3.32
CA ASP A 81 11.51 3.69 3.98
C ASP A 81 11.69 4.83 2.98
N GLU A 82 10.82 5.84 3.09
CA GLU A 82 10.94 7.17 2.47
C GLU A 82 11.27 7.16 0.97
N GLN A 83 10.66 6.23 0.24
CA GLN A 83 10.88 6.15 -1.19
C GLN A 83 10.03 7.17 -1.94
N ARG A 84 10.68 7.98 -2.77
CA ARG A 84 9.99 8.85 -3.70
C ARG A 84 9.33 8.04 -4.83
N ILE A 85 8.02 8.17 -4.94
CA ILE A 85 7.21 7.60 -6.01
C ILE A 85 6.82 8.71 -6.98
N GLU A 86 7.15 8.52 -8.26
CA GLU A 86 6.67 9.37 -9.34
C GLU A 86 5.34 8.83 -9.87
N ILE A 87 4.37 9.72 -10.06
CA ILE A 87 3.06 9.41 -10.62
C ILE A 87 3.20 9.40 -12.14
N VAL A 88 3.13 8.22 -12.74
CA VAL A 88 3.29 8.06 -14.20
C VAL A 88 1.98 8.24 -14.97
N ASP A 89 0.85 8.08 -14.29
CA ASP A 89 -0.49 8.30 -14.81
C ASP A 89 -1.38 8.87 -13.70
N THR A 90 -1.76 10.13 -13.86
CA THR A 90 -2.56 10.86 -12.87
C THR A 90 -3.98 10.32 -12.78
N ASP A 91 -4.59 9.92 -13.89
CA ASP A 91 -5.97 9.43 -13.90
C ASP A 91 -6.05 8.06 -13.21
N ALA A 92 -5.07 7.17 -13.47
CA ALA A 92 -4.94 5.90 -12.78
C ALA A 92 -4.71 6.08 -11.27
N PHE A 93 -3.87 7.06 -10.88
CA PHE A 93 -3.62 7.37 -9.47
C PHE A 93 -4.87 7.93 -8.75
N VAL A 94 -5.60 8.84 -9.40
CA VAL A 94 -6.86 9.39 -8.86
C VAL A 94 -7.90 8.29 -8.70
N ALA A 95 -8.01 7.38 -9.67
CA ALA A 95 -8.91 6.24 -9.58
C ALA A 95 -8.53 5.29 -8.43
N PHE A 96 -7.24 4.99 -8.25
CA PHE A 96 -6.76 4.19 -7.13
C PHE A 96 -7.09 4.84 -5.77
N ASN A 97 -6.84 6.15 -5.62
CA ASN A 97 -7.18 6.90 -4.41
C ASN A 97 -8.69 6.94 -4.14
N LYS A 98 -9.50 7.05 -5.20
CA LYS A 98 -10.96 6.99 -5.05
C LYS A 98 -11.41 5.62 -4.54
N SER A 99 -10.83 4.54 -5.06
CA SER A 99 -11.12 3.18 -4.62
C SER A 99 -10.69 2.93 -3.18
N ILE A 100 -9.48 3.33 -2.76
CA ILE A 100 -9.05 3.12 -1.37
C ILE A 100 -9.91 3.90 -0.37
N MET A 101 -10.46 5.05 -0.77
CA MET A 101 -11.36 5.83 0.07
C MET A 101 -12.81 5.30 0.08
N SER A 102 -13.31 4.77 -1.04
CA SER A 102 -14.75 4.49 -1.20
C SER A 102 -15.09 3.01 -1.06
N ASP A 103 -14.18 2.14 -1.47
CA ASP A 103 -14.41 0.69 -1.51
C ASP A 103 -14.03 0.06 -0.16
N SER A 104 -14.61 -1.10 0.15
CA SER A 104 -14.25 -1.87 1.36
C SER A 104 -12.96 -2.65 1.19
N SER A 105 -12.62 -3.00 -0.03
CA SER A 105 -11.36 -3.64 -0.40
C SER A 105 -11.01 -3.32 -1.84
N LEU A 106 -9.72 -3.36 -2.15
CA LEU A 106 -9.19 -3.20 -3.49
C LEU A 106 -7.94 -4.07 -3.67
N THR A 107 -7.58 -4.34 -4.92
CA THR A 107 -6.35 -5.06 -5.24
C THR A 107 -5.30 -4.09 -5.77
N LEU A 108 -4.13 -4.10 -5.16
CA LEU A 108 -2.91 -3.49 -5.68
C LEU A 108 -2.13 -4.54 -6.45
N HIS A 109 -1.95 -4.33 -7.75
CA HIS A 109 -1.17 -5.21 -8.60
C HIS A 109 0.29 -4.75 -8.61
N LEU A 110 1.18 -5.60 -8.13
CA LEU A 110 2.62 -5.45 -8.20
C LEU A 110 3.15 -6.33 -9.33
N THR A 111 3.56 -5.73 -10.44
CA THR A 111 3.90 -6.47 -11.68
C THR A 111 5.23 -6.01 -12.26
N ASN A 112 5.65 -6.63 -13.37
CA ASN A 112 6.88 -6.32 -14.11
C ASN A 112 8.18 -6.48 -13.31
N GLY A 113 8.14 -7.22 -12.20
CA GLY A 113 9.33 -7.52 -11.42
C GLY A 113 10.15 -8.63 -12.05
N SER A 114 11.47 -8.47 -12.02
CA SER A 114 12.43 -9.51 -12.35
C SER A 114 13.52 -9.50 -11.31
N SER A 115 13.80 -10.64 -10.71
CA SER A 115 14.82 -10.76 -9.66
C SER A 115 15.52 -12.11 -9.72
N THR A 116 16.58 -12.26 -8.93
CA THR A 116 17.27 -13.53 -8.72
C THR A 116 17.15 -13.90 -7.25
N ILE A 117 16.68 -15.12 -7.00
CA ILE A 117 16.67 -15.73 -5.67
C ILE A 117 17.94 -16.56 -5.50
N LYS A 118 18.64 -16.37 -4.39
CA LYS A 118 19.85 -17.10 -4.00
C LYS A 118 19.59 -17.86 -2.70
N ALA A 119 19.82 -19.17 -2.70
CA ALA A 119 19.68 -20.03 -1.52
C ALA A 119 20.64 -21.23 -1.63
N LEU A 120 21.34 -21.59 -0.55
CA LEU A 120 22.24 -22.76 -0.49
C LEU A 120 23.16 -22.91 -1.73
N PHE A 121 23.87 -21.83 -2.09
CA PHE A 121 24.76 -21.77 -3.27
C PHE A 121 24.08 -21.91 -4.64
N LEU A 122 22.76 -22.06 -4.68
CA LEU A 122 21.95 -22.09 -5.88
C LEU A 122 21.40 -20.68 -6.17
N SER A 123 21.17 -20.40 -7.45
CA SER A 123 20.51 -19.19 -7.89
C SER A 123 19.46 -19.49 -8.96
N SER A 124 18.37 -18.75 -8.94
CA SER A 124 17.27 -18.88 -9.89
C SER A 124 16.73 -17.50 -10.24
N LYS A 125 16.58 -17.23 -11.53
CA LYS A 125 15.83 -16.06 -12.01
C LYS A 125 14.34 -16.30 -11.82
N ILE A 126 13.62 -15.26 -11.43
CA ILE A 126 12.16 -15.28 -11.26
C ILE A 126 11.54 -14.05 -11.88
N THR A 127 10.29 -14.21 -12.33
CA THR A 127 9.39 -13.10 -12.62
C THR A 127 8.54 -12.88 -11.38
N TYR A 128 8.45 -11.64 -10.92
CA TYR A 128 7.65 -11.27 -9.75
C TYR A 128 6.37 -10.58 -10.19
N ALA A 129 5.25 -11.19 -9.83
CA ALA A 129 3.93 -10.60 -9.95
C ALA A 129 3.09 -11.02 -8.73
N LYS A 130 2.45 -10.04 -8.07
CA LYS A 130 1.60 -10.26 -6.89
C LYS A 130 0.40 -9.34 -6.91
N ASP A 131 -0.75 -9.93 -6.63
CA ASP A 131 -1.96 -9.21 -6.30
C ASP A 131 -2.04 -9.09 -4.78
N VAL A 132 -2.09 -7.85 -4.31
CA VAL A 132 -2.14 -7.55 -2.88
C VAL A 132 -3.50 -7.00 -2.53
N LEU A 133 -4.25 -7.74 -1.72
CA LEU A 133 -5.52 -7.27 -1.21
C LEU A 133 -5.28 -6.19 -0.14
N LEU A 134 -5.88 -5.03 -0.34
CA LEU A 134 -5.87 -3.92 0.60
C LEU A 134 -7.28 -3.73 1.16
N THR A 135 -7.37 -3.55 2.47
CA THR A 135 -8.58 -3.04 3.11
C THR A 135 -8.75 -1.58 2.74
N GLY A 136 -9.88 -1.22 2.15
CA GLY A 136 -10.24 0.17 1.86
C GLY A 136 -10.95 0.82 3.05
N MET A 137 -11.18 2.13 2.97
CA MET A 137 -11.76 2.93 4.04
C MET A 137 -13.27 2.72 4.20
N SER A 138 -13.96 2.24 3.15
CA SER A 138 -15.44 2.16 3.08
C SER A 138 -16.13 3.51 3.33
N GLY A 139 -15.53 4.59 2.84
CA GLY A 139 -15.93 5.97 3.15
C GLY A 139 -15.46 6.43 4.54
N PRO A 140 -15.52 7.73 4.84
CA PRO A 140 -15.19 8.24 6.16
C PRO A 140 -16.29 7.84 7.15
N LEU A 141 -16.13 6.67 7.77
CA LEU A 141 -17.00 6.27 8.86
C LEU A 141 -16.81 7.26 10.00
N THR A 142 -17.80 8.13 10.17
CA THR A 142 -17.71 9.26 11.07
C THR A 142 -18.78 9.20 12.13
N THR A 143 -18.36 9.30 13.39
CA THR A 143 -19.25 9.33 14.55
C THR A 143 -19.17 10.70 15.20
N MET A 144 -20.32 11.33 15.43
CA MET A 144 -20.39 12.54 16.25
C MET A 144 -20.23 12.15 17.71
N LEU A 145 -19.17 12.65 18.37
CA LEU A 145 -18.88 12.37 19.77
C LEU A 145 -19.58 13.35 20.71
N SER A 146 -19.60 14.63 20.34
CA SER A 146 -20.24 15.68 21.15
C SER A 146 -20.56 16.93 20.34
N THR A 147 -21.55 17.67 20.81
CA THR A 147 -21.89 19.01 20.35
C THR A 147 -21.96 19.93 21.56
N THR A 148 -21.21 21.03 21.54
CA THR A 148 -21.31 22.07 22.57
C THR A 148 -21.77 23.37 21.94
N ILE A 149 -22.57 24.12 22.70
CA ILE A 149 -23.09 25.42 22.28
C ILE A 149 -22.50 26.46 23.23
N SER A 150 -21.76 27.41 22.69
CA SER A 150 -21.27 28.55 23.47
C SER A 150 -22.42 29.50 23.84
N PRO A 151 -22.30 30.31 24.90
CA PRO A 151 -23.28 31.34 25.22
C PRO A 151 -23.55 32.34 24.08
N ALA A 152 -22.60 32.50 23.15
CA ALA A 152 -22.72 33.32 21.95
C ALA A 152 -23.45 32.63 20.78
N GLY A 153 -23.92 31.39 20.96
CA GLY A 153 -24.63 30.62 19.94
C GLY A 153 -23.74 29.84 18.97
N THR A 154 -22.41 29.87 19.12
CA THR A 154 -21.49 29.06 18.30
C THR A 154 -21.59 27.59 18.66
N PHE A 155 -21.73 26.73 17.65
CA PHE A 155 -21.70 25.27 17.79
C PHE A 155 -20.28 24.73 17.57
N THR A 156 -19.82 23.87 18.46
CA THR A 156 -18.58 23.10 18.31
C THR A 156 -18.93 21.61 18.29
N ASN A 157 -18.63 20.93 17.18
CA ASN A 157 -18.85 19.49 17.05
C ASN A 157 -17.51 18.75 17.12
N THR A 158 -17.44 17.71 17.95
CA THR A 158 -16.33 16.76 17.96
C THR A 158 -16.75 15.52 17.18
N MET A 159 -15.98 15.16 16.16
CA MET A 159 -16.25 14.01 15.29
C MET A 159 -15.05 13.06 15.30
N GLN A 160 -15.31 11.76 15.29
CA GLN A 160 -14.30 10.72 15.14
C GLN A 160 -14.43 10.10 13.76
N VAL A 161 -13.35 10.10 12.98
CA VAL A 161 -13.26 9.38 11.71
C VAL A 161 -12.47 8.11 11.93
N GLN A 162 -13.03 6.96 11.55
CA GLN A 162 -12.33 5.67 11.60
C GLN A 162 -11.74 5.34 10.24
N ASN A 163 -10.45 4.99 10.20
CA ASN A 163 -9.77 4.51 9.00
C ASN A 163 -9.30 3.05 9.24
N PRO A 164 -10.02 2.05 8.70
CA PRO A 164 -9.63 0.64 8.82
C PRO A 164 -8.55 0.22 7.82
N SER A 165 -8.18 1.08 6.86
CA SER A 165 -7.17 0.77 5.86
C SER A 165 -5.75 0.81 6.46
N PRO A 166 -4.76 0.11 5.87
CA PRO A 166 -3.37 0.23 6.28
C PRO A 166 -2.72 1.54 5.81
N LEU A 167 -3.48 2.48 5.23
CA LEU A 167 -2.97 3.68 4.60
C LEU A 167 -3.08 4.90 5.53
N GLU A 168 -1.93 5.52 5.80
CA GLU A 168 -1.76 6.83 6.41
C GLU A 168 -1.41 7.84 5.32
N ILE A 169 -2.15 8.96 5.25
CA ILE A 169 -1.88 10.05 4.31
C ILE A 169 -1.73 11.34 5.11
N ASP A 170 -0.62 12.05 4.90
CA ASP A 170 -0.53 13.45 5.29
C ASP A 170 -1.28 14.32 4.28
N LEU A 171 -2.48 14.76 4.68
CA LEU A 171 -3.39 15.55 3.85
C LEU A 171 -3.17 17.06 3.99
N GLY A 172 -2.26 17.51 4.85
CA GLY A 172 -2.11 18.93 5.18
C GLY A 172 -3.43 19.56 5.66
N THR A 173 -3.79 20.73 5.11
CA THR A 173 -5.03 21.45 5.48
C THR A 173 -6.23 20.99 4.67
N LEU A 174 -7.17 20.32 5.31
CA LEU A 174 -8.47 19.95 4.74
C LEU A 174 -9.48 21.10 4.88
N LYS A 175 -10.13 21.49 3.77
CA LYS A 175 -11.29 22.38 3.77
C LYS A 175 -12.54 21.55 3.44
N GLN A 176 -13.47 21.48 4.38
CA GLN A 176 -14.74 20.76 4.21
C GLN A 176 -15.90 21.75 4.27
N GLU A 177 -16.91 21.53 3.42
CA GLU A 177 -18.15 22.28 3.44
C GLU A 177 -19.25 21.41 4.04
N LEU A 178 -19.88 21.89 5.12
CA LEU A 178 -21.05 21.25 5.70
C LEU A 178 -22.30 21.82 5.02
N ARG A 179 -23.10 20.93 4.41
CA ARG A 179 -24.39 21.30 3.80
C ARG A 179 -25.52 20.58 4.52
N ASN A 180 -26.62 21.30 4.75
CA ASN A 180 -27.86 20.65 5.17
C ASN A 180 -28.39 19.80 4.00
N ALA A 181 -28.81 18.57 4.30
CA ALA A 181 -29.57 17.77 3.35
C ALA A 181 -30.85 18.54 2.99
N LYS A 182 -31.11 18.69 1.69
CA LYS A 182 -32.39 19.19 1.19
C LYS A 182 -33.48 18.16 1.38
#